data_AF-A0AAU5NFW0-F1
#
_entry.id   AF-A0AAU5NFW0-F1
#
_cell.length_a   1.000
_cell.length_b   1.000
_cell.length_c   1.000
_cell.angle_alpha   90.00
_cell.angle_beta   90.00
_cell.angle_gamma   90.00
#
_symmetry.space_group_name_H-M   'P 1'
#
loop_
_entity.id
_entity.type
_entity.pdbx_description
1 polymer ?
#
loop_
_entity_poly.entity_id
_entity_poly.type
_entity_poly.pdbx_seq_one_letter_code
_entity_poly.pdbx_strand_id
1 'polypeptide(L)'
;MLTVHEDSRGRALAVEGAWIAGAGSRDELLAAHPGARVRTWPGILTPGLINLHGNELLEEAYHPDPREAGELGVEPVTGDALAALVMDDARWNASVRRGVQRMLAHGTVRAACEELRNPVVREALNRSALAGTGRIGRPGGTPSLDPYASGLPVEFARPRERHSSARFAVFDVRDEAELAERGASTCVATVAEGRLVYRRR
;
A
#
# COMPACT_ATOMS: atom_id res chain seq x y z
N MET A 1 20.63 -6.11 -8.27
CA MET A 1 20.52 -7.55 -7.98
C MET A 1 19.07 -7.96 -8.20
N LEU A 2 18.83 -8.89 -9.11
CA LEU A 2 17.49 -9.40 -9.43
C LEU A 2 16.97 -10.28 -8.28
N THR A 3 15.71 -10.09 -7.90
CA THR A 3 15.04 -10.88 -6.86
C THR A 3 13.77 -11.51 -7.41
N VAL A 4 13.62 -12.83 -7.26
CA VAL A 4 12.38 -13.57 -7.55
C VAL A 4 11.53 -13.64 -6.28
N HIS A 5 10.32 -13.09 -6.36
CA HIS A 5 9.29 -13.21 -5.32
C HIS A 5 8.33 -14.31 -5.72
N GLU A 6 8.18 -15.35 -4.90
CA GLU A 6 7.30 -16.50 -5.14
C GLU A 6 6.18 -16.52 -4.09
N ASP A 7 4.95 -16.73 -4.55
CA ASP A 7 3.76 -16.90 -3.71
C ASP A 7 3.46 -18.38 -3.45
N SER A 8 2.55 -18.65 -2.51
CA SER A 8 2.21 -20.03 -2.12
C SER A 8 1.45 -20.82 -3.19
N ARG A 9 1.06 -20.17 -4.29
CA ARG A 9 0.39 -20.79 -5.44
C ARG A 9 1.34 -21.03 -6.62
N GLY A 10 2.64 -20.85 -6.42
CA GLY A 10 3.67 -21.07 -7.44
C GLY A 10 3.76 -19.94 -8.47
N ARG A 11 3.06 -18.82 -8.26
CA ARG A 11 3.25 -17.62 -9.09
C ARG A 11 4.46 -16.86 -8.60
N ALA A 12 5.27 -16.39 -9.53
CA ALA A 12 6.50 -15.68 -9.23
C ALA A 12 6.68 -14.43 -10.09
N LEU A 13 7.36 -13.43 -9.50
CA LEU A 13 7.75 -12.18 -10.13
C LEU A 13 9.26 -11.99 -9.99
N ALA A 14 9.95 -11.83 -11.11
CA ALA A 14 11.34 -11.39 -11.14
C ALA A 14 11.39 -9.86 -11.13
N VAL A 15 12.09 -9.30 -10.16
CA VAL A 15 12.19 -7.85 -9.94
C VAL A 15 13.64 -7.41 -10.13
N GLU A 16 13.86 -6.41 -10.99
CA GLU A 16 15.15 -5.79 -11.21
C GLU A 16 15.03 -4.26 -11.16
N GLY A 17 15.73 -3.63 -10.22
CA GLY A 17 15.57 -2.20 -9.97
C GLY A 17 14.12 -1.87 -9.62
N ALA A 18 13.50 -0.95 -10.35
CA ALA A 18 12.11 -0.55 -10.17
C ALA A 18 11.10 -1.33 -11.04
N TRP A 19 11.56 -2.34 -11.79
CA TRP A 19 10.79 -2.96 -12.87
C TRP A 19 10.62 -4.47 -12.69
N ILE A 20 9.54 -4.99 -13.26
CA ILE A 20 9.32 -6.42 -13.40
C ILE A 20 10.14 -6.93 -14.59
N ALA A 21 11.15 -7.75 -14.31
CA ALA A 21 11.96 -8.42 -15.33
C ALA A 21 11.25 -9.64 -15.93
N GLY A 22 10.30 -10.24 -15.22
CA GLY A 22 9.49 -11.36 -15.71
C GLY A 22 8.40 -11.77 -14.71
N ALA A 23 7.38 -12.44 -15.23
CA ALA A 23 6.28 -13.02 -14.45
C ALA A 23 6.00 -14.42 -14.99
N GLY A 24 5.78 -15.39 -14.10
CA GLY A 24 5.61 -16.79 -14.46
C GLY A 24 5.78 -17.71 -13.26
N SER A 25 6.22 -18.94 -13.50
CA SER A 25 6.63 -19.86 -12.43
C SER A 25 8.05 -19.53 -11.93
N ARG A 26 8.37 -20.00 -10.73
CA ARG A 26 9.74 -19.88 -10.18
C ARG A 26 10.78 -20.53 -11.09
N ASP A 27 10.51 -21.72 -11.60
CA ASP A 27 11.49 -22.49 -12.38
C ASP A 27 11.83 -21.80 -13.71
N GLU A 28 10.82 -21.27 -14.41
CA GLU A 28 11.04 -20.47 -15.63
C GLU A 28 11.91 -19.24 -15.36
N LEU A 29 11.65 -18.54 -14.25
CA LEU A 29 12.40 -17.34 -13.88
C LEU A 29 13.83 -17.66 -13.42
N LEU A 30 14.05 -18.77 -12.73
CA LEU A 30 15.39 -19.21 -12.31
C LEU A 30 16.19 -19.79 -13.47
N ALA A 31 15.55 -20.42 -14.45
CA ALA A 31 16.22 -20.82 -15.69
C ALA A 31 16.72 -19.59 -16.48
N ALA A 32 15.91 -18.53 -16.56
CA ALA A 32 16.30 -17.26 -17.19
C ALA A 32 17.31 -16.45 -16.35
N HIS A 33 17.27 -16.58 -15.02
CA HIS A 33 18.10 -15.82 -14.08
C HIS A 33 18.67 -16.72 -12.97
N PRO A 34 19.68 -17.58 -13.25
CA PRO A 34 20.15 -18.58 -12.28
C PRO A 34 20.75 -18.01 -10.99
N GLY A 35 21.26 -16.77 -11.02
CA GLY A 35 21.82 -16.07 -9.86
C GLY A 35 20.81 -15.22 -9.07
N ALA A 36 19.52 -15.30 -9.40
CA ALA A 36 18.51 -14.49 -8.74
C ALA A 36 18.38 -14.83 -7.26
N ARG A 37 18.26 -13.81 -6.41
CA ARG A 37 17.85 -14.03 -5.02
C ARG A 37 16.40 -14.48 -4.99
N VAL A 38 16.08 -15.55 -4.27
CA VAL A 38 14.69 -16.02 -4.10
C VAL A 38 14.12 -15.53 -2.77
N ARG A 39 12.85 -15.12 -2.79
CA ARG A 39 12.03 -14.82 -1.62
C ARG A 39 10.68 -15.51 -1.76
N THR A 40 10.42 -16.46 -0.88
CA THR A 40 9.15 -17.18 -0.83
C THR A 40 8.25 -16.57 0.23
N TRP A 41 6.95 -16.49 -0.05
CA TRP A 41 5.94 -15.92 0.83
C TRP A 41 4.81 -16.92 1.15
N PRO A 42 4.16 -16.81 2.32
CA PRO A 42 3.18 -17.80 2.79
C PRO A 42 1.81 -17.75 2.08
N GLY A 43 1.46 -16.63 1.45
CA GLY A 43 0.18 -16.44 0.76
C GLY A 43 0.33 -15.97 -0.68
N ILE A 44 -0.65 -15.23 -1.19
CA ILE A 44 -0.75 -14.88 -2.61
C ILE A 44 -0.09 -13.55 -2.99
N LEU A 45 0.48 -13.49 -4.20
CA LEU A 45 0.93 -12.26 -4.86
C LEU A 45 -0.20 -11.64 -5.70
N THR A 46 -0.56 -10.40 -5.41
CA THR A 46 -1.57 -9.64 -6.17
C THR A 46 -0.96 -8.35 -6.74
N PRO A 47 -1.62 -7.63 -7.67
CA PRO A 47 -1.33 -6.23 -7.83
C PRO A 47 -1.49 -5.52 -6.49
N GLY A 48 -0.75 -4.44 -6.26
CA GLY A 48 -0.97 -3.64 -5.06
C GLY A 48 -2.35 -2.96 -5.12
N LEU A 49 -2.93 -2.67 -3.97
CA LEU A 49 -4.25 -2.04 -3.90
C LEU A 49 -4.17 -0.54 -4.25
N ILE A 50 -5.26 -0.01 -4.78
CA ILE A 50 -5.55 1.42 -4.87
C ILE A 50 -6.55 1.76 -3.78
N ASN A 51 -6.18 2.65 -2.87
CA ASN A 51 -7.11 3.16 -1.87
C ASN A 51 -7.79 4.41 -2.42
N LEU A 52 -9.13 4.37 -2.54
CA LEU A 52 -9.93 5.43 -3.15
C LEU A 52 -10.04 6.70 -2.30
N HIS A 53 -9.82 6.57 -0.98
CA HIS A 53 -10.00 7.63 0.00
C HIS A 53 -8.70 8.35 0.36
N GLY A 54 -7.86 8.63 -0.65
CA GLY A 54 -6.52 9.19 -0.46
C GLY A 54 -6.52 10.57 0.22
N ASN A 55 -7.37 11.51 -0.21
CA ASN A 55 -7.51 12.81 0.47
C ASN A 55 -7.98 12.62 1.91
N GLU A 56 -8.99 11.78 2.12
CA GLU A 56 -9.61 11.58 3.42
C GLU A 56 -8.63 11.02 4.44
N LEU A 57 -7.79 10.07 4.01
CA LEU A 57 -6.81 9.43 4.89
C LEU A 57 -5.53 10.26 5.07
N LEU A 58 -5.12 11.06 4.07
CA LEU A 58 -3.82 11.75 4.12
C LEU A 58 -3.91 13.23 4.50
N GLU A 59 -5.04 13.89 4.23
CA GLU A 59 -5.23 15.34 4.43
C GLU A 59 -6.42 15.67 5.35
N GLU A 60 -7.44 14.81 5.44
CA GLU A 60 -8.61 15.02 6.31
C GLU A 60 -8.61 14.13 7.56
N ALA A 61 -7.51 13.42 7.80
CA ALA A 61 -7.30 12.61 8.98
C ALA A 61 -5.93 12.88 9.62
N TYR A 62 -5.91 12.89 10.95
CA TYR A 62 -4.68 12.81 11.71
C TYR A 62 -4.41 11.36 12.12
N HIS A 63 -3.22 10.86 11.81
CA HIS A 63 -2.75 9.57 12.31
C HIS A 63 -1.92 9.80 13.58
N PRO A 64 -2.41 9.44 14.77
CA PRO A 64 -1.73 9.73 16.02
C PRO A 64 -0.33 9.11 16.12
N ASP A 65 0.59 9.78 16.82
CA ASP A 65 1.85 9.17 17.25
C ASP A 65 1.54 8.07 18.29
N PRO A 66 2.28 6.96 18.31
CA PRO A 66 2.09 5.93 19.35
C PRO A 66 2.17 6.48 20.79
N ARG A 67 2.88 7.59 21.01
CA ARG A 67 2.95 8.27 22.32
C ARG A 67 1.65 8.98 22.69
N GLU A 68 0.86 9.39 21.70
CA GLU A 68 -0.45 10.05 21.88
C GLU A 68 -1.59 9.03 22.00
N ALA A 69 -1.31 7.72 21.85
CA ALA A 69 -2.35 6.70 21.78
C ALA A 69 -3.20 6.60 23.05
N GLY A 70 -2.67 6.98 24.22
CA GLY A 70 -3.44 7.05 25.46
C GLY A 70 -4.50 8.14 25.48
N GLU A 71 -4.31 9.21 24.70
CA GLU A 71 -5.22 10.36 24.64
C GLU A 71 -6.11 10.33 23.39
N LEU A 72 -5.52 10.03 22.23
CA LEU A 72 -6.19 10.12 20.92
C LEU A 72 -6.62 8.76 20.37
N GLY A 73 -6.21 7.66 21.01
CA GLY A 73 -6.35 6.31 20.46
C GLY A 73 -5.41 6.03 19.30
N VAL A 74 -5.63 4.90 18.63
CA VAL A 74 -4.77 4.40 17.52
C VAL A 74 -5.41 4.59 16.14
N GLU A 75 -6.71 4.87 16.11
CA GLU A 75 -7.44 5.11 14.87
C GLU A 75 -7.18 6.51 14.32
N PRO A 76 -7.34 6.73 13.01
CA PRO A 76 -7.25 8.06 12.44
C PRO A 76 -8.31 8.98 13.06
N VAL A 77 -7.87 10.15 13.52
CA VAL A 77 -8.74 11.20 14.08
C VAL A 77 -9.24 12.09 12.94
N THR A 78 -10.55 12.29 12.86
CA THR A 78 -11.21 13.02 11.76
C THR A 78 -12.24 14.02 12.30
N GLY A 79 -12.82 14.83 11.42
CA GLY A 79 -13.96 15.71 11.75
C GLY A 79 -13.67 16.70 12.88
N ASP A 80 -14.64 16.87 13.78
CA ASP A 80 -14.55 17.83 14.89
C ASP A 80 -13.38 17.53 15.84
N ALA A 81 -13.06 16.26 16.04
CA ALA A 81 -11.93 15.86 16.87
C ALA A 81 -10.60 16.29 16.25
N LEU A 82 -10.46 16.21 14.92
CA LEU A 82 -9.32 16.75 14.20
C LEU A 82 -9.30 18.29 14.25
N ALA A 83 -10.45 18.93 14.05
CA ALA A 83 -10.57 20.39 14.09
C ALA A 83 -10.18 20.99 15.45
N ALA A 84 -10.34 20.23 16.53
CA ALA A 84 -9.92 20.61 17.88
C ALA A 84 -8.40 20.51 18.11
N LEU A 85 -7.64 19.84 17.23
CA LEU A 85 -6.19 19.70 17.36
C LEU A 85 -5.45 20.91 16.79
N VAL A 86 -4.42 21.36 17.52
CA VAL A 86 -3.43 22.27 16.95
C VAL A 86 -2.53 21.48 15.99
N MET A 87 -2.60 21.83 14.71
CA MET A 87 -1.92 21.14 13.61
C MET A 87 -0.90 22.06 12.93
N ASP A 88 0.37 21.96 13.32
CA ASP A 88 1.48 22.59 12.62
C ASP A 88 2.01 21.70 11.47
N ASP A 89 2.92 22.25 10.67
CA ASP A 89 3.53 21.55 9.55
C ASP A 89 4.28 20.28 9.99
N ALA A 90 4.92 20.31 11.16
CA ALA A 90 5.64 19.16 11.69
C ALA A 90 4.69 18.01 12.03
N ARG A 91 3.55 18.31 12.67
CA ARG A 91 2.50 17.35 13.02
C ARG A 91 1.79 16.81 11.79
N TRP A 92 1.53 17.66 10.79
CA TRP A 92 1.04 17.22 9.48
C TRP A 92 2.03 16.27 8.79
N ASN A 93 3.31 16.61 8.75
CA ASN A 93 4.35 15.77 8.14
C ASN A 93 4.47 14.41 8.83
N ALA A 94 4.43 14.38 10.16
CA ALA A 94 4.46 13.16 10.92
C ALA A 94 3.21 12.30 10.67
N SER A 95 2.03 12.93 10.64
CA SER A 95 0.74 12.29 10.34
C SER A 95 0.74 11.59 8.98
N VAL A 96 1.04 12.32 7.91
CA VAL A 96 1.00 11.78 6.54
C VAL A 96 2.01 10.64 6.36
N ARG A 97 3.21 10.73 6.96
CA ARG A 97 4.19 9.64 6.91
C ARG A 97 3.69 8.39 7.61
N ARG A 98 3.00 8.52 8.74
CA ARG A 98 2.33 7.40 9.41
C ARG A 98 1.18 6.85 8.59
N GLY A 99 0.32 7.71 8.04
CA GLY A 99 -0.78 7.33 7.14
C GLY A 99 -0.30 6.52 5.94
N VAL A 100 0.72 7.02 5.25
CA VAL A 100 1.40 6.30 4.16
C VAL A 100 1.90 4.93 4.60
N GLN A 101 2.60 4.85 5.73
CA GLN A 101 3.11 3.56 6.24
C GLN A 101 1.98 2.59 6.61
N ARG A 102 0.88 3.09 7.18
CA ARG A 102 -0.31 2.29 7.47
C ARG A 102 -0.95 1.79 6.17
N MET A 103 -1.10 2.63 5.14
CA MET A 103 -1.64 2.21 3.84
C MET A 103 -0.75 1.16 3.16
N LEU A 104 0.57 1.33 3.19
CA LEU A 104 1.53 0.32 2.75
C LEU A 104 1.37 -0.97 3.57
N ALA A 105 1.09 -0.90 4.87
CA ALA A 105 0.84 -2.08 5.69
C ALA A 105 -0.43 -2.86 5.32
N HIS A 106 -1.35 -2.25 4.55
CA HIS A 106 -2.52 -2.90 3.94
C HIS A 106 -2.29 -3.26 2.46
N GLY A 107 -1.06 -3.28 1.95
CA GLY A 107 -0.82 -3.64 0.55
C GLY A 107 -1.21 -2.54 -0.45
N THR A 108 -1.53 -1.34 0.02
CA THR A 108 -1.86 -0.21 -0.85
C THR A 108 -0.60 0.35 -1.47
N VAL A 109 -0.56 0.44 -2.81
CA VAL A 109 0.56 1.04 -3.56
C VAL A 109 0.19 2.36 -4.23
N ARG A 110 -1.11 2.67 -4.29
CA ARG A 110 -1.62 3.95 -4.79
C ARG A 110 -2.71 4.53 -3.90
N ALA A 111 -2.67 5.84 -3.71
CA ALA A 111 -3.76 6.60 -3.12
C ALA A 111 -4.44 7.43 -4.21
N ALA A 112 -5.74 7.26 -4.37
CA ALA A 112 -6.54 8.07 -5.26
C ALA A 112 -6.82 9.40 -4.58
N CYS A 113 -6.33 10.48 -5.17
CA CYS A 113 -6.45 11.83 -4.64
C CYS A 113 -6.96 12.79 -5.72
N GLU A 114 -7.77 13.74 -5.28
CA GLU A 114 -7.86 15.05 -5.95
C GLU A 114 -6.59 15.85 -5.64
N GLU A 115 -6.59 17.13 -5.97
CA GLU A 115 -5.50 18.00 -5.53
C GLU A 115 -5.42 18.05 -4.00
N LEU A 116 -4.25 17.68 -3.46
CA LEU A 116 -3.93 17.87 -2.05
C LEU A 116 -3.62 19.35 -1.81
N ARG A 117 -4.42 20.00 -0.97
CA ARG A 117 -4.34 21.43 -0.67
C ARG A 117 -3.21 21.76 0.30
N ASN A 118 -2.87 20.83 1.18
CA ASN A 118 -1.78 20.98 2.14
C ASN A 118 -0.43 20.65 1.46
N PRO A 119 0.47 21.64 1.29
CA PRO A 119 1.74 21.43 0.61
C PRO A 119 2.64 20.43 1.34
N VAL A 120 2.56 20.35 2.68
CA VAL A 120 3.34 19.39 3.48
C VAL A 120 2.89 17.96 3.20
N VAL A 121 1.57 17.73 3.11
CA VAL A 121 0.99 16.42 2.79
C VAL A 121 1.39 16.00 1.37
N ARG A 122 1.24 16.91 0.39
CA ARG A 122 1.61 16.68 -1.00
C ARG A 122 3.08 16.32 -1.16
N GLU A 123 3.98 17.09 -0.55
CA GLU A 123 5.43 16.83 -0.61
C GLU A 123 5.80 15.49 0.05
N ALA A 124 5.21 15.20 1.22
CA ALA A 124 5.46 13.94 1.90
C ALA A 124 4.97 12.72 1.10
N LEU A 125 3.80 12.81 0.46
CA LEU A 125 3.29 11.76 -0.43
C LEU A 125 4.22 11.56 -1.63
N ASN A 126 4.62 12.63 -2.31
CA ASN A 126 5.52 12.59 -3.47
C ASN A 126 6.87 11.93 -3.17
N ARG A 127 7.38 12.12 -1.95
CA ARG A 127 8.65 11.52 -1.49
C ARG A 127 8.50 10.09 -0.97
N SER A 128 7.28 9.58 -0.89
CA SER A 128 7.00 8.27 -0.34
C SER A 128 7.04 7.17 -1.40
N ALA A 129 6.89 5.92 -0.96
CA ALA A 129 6.70 4.79 -1.86
C ALA A 129 5.24 4.57 -2.28
N LEU A 130 4.29 5.27 -1.64
CA LEU A 130 2.89 5.30 -2.02
C LEU A 130 2.70 6.34 -3.11
N ALA A 131 2.20 5.93 -4.27
CA ALA A 131 2.01 6.87 -5.37
C ALA A 131 0.62 7.50 -5.35
N GLY A 132 0.54 8.81 -5.58
CA GLY A 132 -0.73 9.46 -5.93
C GLY A 132 -1.25 8.98 -7.28
N THR A 133 -2.56 8.90 -7.41
CA THR A 133 -3.26 8.83 -8.71
C THR A 133 -4.42 9.81 -8.67
N GLY A 134 -4.69 10.47 -9.79
CA GLY A 134 -5.84 11.37 -9.88
C GLY A 134 -7.15 10.61 -9.71
N ARG A 135 -8.12 11.23 -9.04
CA ARG A 135 -9.53 10.80 -9.01
C ARG A 135 -10.44 11.97 -9.40
N ILE A 136 -11.68 11.66 -9.75
CA ILE A 136 -12.72 12.66 -9.99
C ILE A 136 -13.76 12.55 -8.88
N GLY A 137 -13.90 13.61 -8.10
CA GLY A 137 -14.90 13.66 -7.04
C GLY A 137 -14.52 12.85 -5.80
N ARG A 138 -15.34 13.03 -4.77
CA ARG A 138 -15.28 12.26 -3.53
C ARG A 138 -15.92 10.87 -3.75
N PRO A 139 -15.24 9.76 -3.42
CA PRO A 139 -15.83 8.44 -3.49
C PRO A 139 -16.94 8.30 -2.45
N GLY A 140 -17.90 7.42 -2.70
CA GLY A 140 -18.83 6.97 -1.67
C GLY A 140 -18.15 6.12 -0.60
N GLY A 141 -18.95 5.40 0.18
CA GLY A 141 -18.44 4.50 1.22
C GLY A 141 -17.75 5.22 2.38
N THR A 142 -17.02 4.45 3.18
CA THR A 142 -16.34 4.93 4.39
C THR A 142 -14.82 4.95 4.17
N PRO A 143 -14.13 6.08 4.38
CA PRO A 143 -12.68 6.12 4.36
C PRO A 143 -12.08 5.09 5.31
N SER A 144 -11.26 4.19 4.77
CA SER A 144 -10.66 3.09 5.53
C SER A 144 -9.24 2.80 5.02
N LEU A 145 -8.33 2.51 5.95
CA LEU A 145 -6.99 2.02 5.62
C LEU A 145 -7.02 0.66 4.91
N ASP A 146 -8.03 -0.16 5.24
CA ASP A 146 -8.34 -1.40 4.54
C ASP A 146 -9.38 -1.13 3.44
N PRO A 147 -9.01 -1.21 2.14
CA PRO A 147 -9.95 -0.95 1.05
C PRO A 147 -11.18 -1.87 1.07
N TYR A 148 -11.07 -3.10 1.60
CA TYR A 148 -12.21 -4.03 1.71
C TYR A 148 -13.24 -3.57 2.74
N ALA A 149 -12.84 -2.77 3.73
CA ALA A 149 -13.76 -2.22 4.74
C ALA A 149 -14.41 -0.89 4.30
N SER A 150 -14.14 -0.41 3.08
CA SER A 150 -14.67 0.87 2.59
C SER A 150 -16.14 0.82 2.16
N GLY A 151 -16.71 -0.37 2.00
CA GLY A 151 -18.05 -0.56 1.44
C GLY A 151 -18.12 -0.31 -0.07
N LEU A 152 -16.98 -0.11 -0.74
CA LEU A 152 -16.86 -0.02 -2.20
C LEU A 152 -16.15 -1.25 -2.76
N PRO A 153 -16.36 -1.57 -4.06
CA PRO A 153 -15.52 -2.55 -4.75
C PRO A 153 -14.03 -2.18 -4.67
N VAL A 154 -13.19 -3.15 -4.31
CA VAL A 154 -11.75 -2.93 -4.18
C VAL A 154 -11.10 -2.79 -5.56
N GLU A 155 -10.24 -1.79 -5.68
CA GLU A 155 -9.45 -1.56 -6.89
C GLU A 155 -8.00 -2.04 -6.73
N PHE A 156 -7.54 -2.76 -7.76
CA PHE A 156 -6.17 -3.19 -7.89
C PHE A 156 -5.42 -2.30 -8.89
N ALA A 157 -4.14 -2.07 -8.64
CA ALA A 157 -3.25 -1.51 -9.64
C ALA A 157 -3.19 -2.42 -10.88
N ARG A 158 -2.66 -1.89 -11.99
CA ARG A 158 -2.50 -2.66 -13.23
C ARG A 158 -1.72 -3.97 -12.98
N PRO A 159 -2.03 -5.04 -13.72
CA PRO A 159 -1.31 -6.32 -13.63
C PRO A 159 0.21 -6.15 -13.74
N ARG A 160 0.95 -7.03 -13.06
CA ARG A 160 2.42 -7.04 -13.09
C ARG A 160 2.89 -7.92 -14.25
N GLU A 161 3.27 -7.27 -15.33
CA GLU A 161 3.82 -7.90 -16.52
C GLU A 161 5.27 -7.47 -16.71
N ARG A 162 6.02 -8.15 -17.59
CA ARG A 162 7.37 -7.73 -17.95
C ARG A 162 7.38 -6.24 -18.34
N HIS A 163 8.33 -5.48 -17.82
CA HIS A 163 8.48 -4.02 -17.99
C HIS A 163 7.42 -3.15 -17.29
N SER A 164 6.47 -3.73 -16.56
CA SER A 164 5.63 -2.95 -15.64
C SER A 164 6.42 -2.53 -14.39
N SER A 165 5.94 -1.48 -13.71
CA SER A 165 6.52 -1.04 -12.43
C SER A 165 6.40 -2.16 -11.38
N ALA A 166 7.46 -2.40 -10.62
CA ALA A 166 7.47 -3.39 -9.54
C ALA A 166 6.70 -2.87 -8.32
N ARG A 167 5.37 -2.90 -8.43
CA ARG A 167 4.39 -2.50 -7.41
C ARG A 167 3.39 -3.63 -7.19
N PHE A 168 3.51 -4.31 -6.06
CA PHE A 168 2.65 -5.44 -5.72
C PHE A 168 2.58 -5.64 -4.21
N ALA A 169 1.60 -6.42 -3.79
CA ALA A 169 1.41 -6.79 -2.39
C ALA A 169 1.33 -8.31 -2.26
N VAL A 170 1.64 -8.77 -1.05
CA VAL A 170 1.51 -10.17 -0.65
C VAL A 170 0.56 -10.23 0.54
N PHE A 171 -0.43 -11.10 0.46
CA PHE A 171 -1.44 -11.30 1.49
C PHE A 171 -1.38 -12.73 2.01
N ASP A 172 -1.39 -12.91 3.32
CA ASP A 172 -1.34 -14.21 4.01
C ASP A 172 -2.72 -14.88 4.04
N VAL A 173 -3.16 -15.25 2.84
CA VAL A 173 -4.45 -15.87 2.51
C VAL A 173 -4.25 -16.88 1.38
N ARG A 174 -5.16 -17.83 1.24
CA ARG A 174 -5.08 -18.91 0.24
C ARG A 174 -5.37 -18.41 -1.18
N ASP A 175 -6.32 -17.48 -1.32
CA ASP A 175 -6.77 -16.94 -2.59
C ASP A 175 -7.45 -15.57 -2.44
N GLU A 176 -7.91 -15.03 -3.56
CA GLU A 176 -8.54 -13.70 -3.63
C GLU A 176 -9.93 -13.68 -2.99
N ALA A 177 -10.60 -14.83 -2.85
CA ALA A 177 -11.89 -14.92 -2.16
C ALA A 177 -11.68 -14.80 -0.64
N GLU A 178 -10.69 -15.52 -0.09
CA GLU A 178 -10.30 -15.35 1.31
C GLU A 178 -9.75 -13.93 1.59
N LEU A 179 -9.02 -13.33 0.62
CA LEU A 179 -8.61 -11.93 0.74
C LEU A 179 -9.80 -11.00 0.89
N ALA A 180 -10.87 -11.20 0.11
CA ALA A 180 -12.07 -10.39 0.20
C ALA A 180 -12.83 -10.57 1.52
N GLU A 181 -12.81 -11.77 2.10
CA GLU A 181 -13.43 -12.07 3.38
C GLU A 181 -12.64 -11.48 4.56
N ARG A 182 -11.31 -11.64 4.57
CA ARG A 182 -10.45 -11.27 5.71
C ARG A 182 -9.90 -9.84 5.63
N GLY A 183 -9.96 -9.23 4.45
CA GLY A 183 -9.48 -7.88 4.20
C GLY A 183 -7.97 -7.74 4.05
N ALA A 184 -7.56 -6.53 3.69
CA ALA A 184 -6.19 -6.17 3.37
C ALA A 184 -5.25 -6.14 4.59
N SER A 185 -5.79 -6.17 5.82
CA SER A 185 -5.01 -6.34 7.05
C SER A 185 -4.19 -7.64 7.11
N THR A 186 -4.49 -8.60 6.22
CA THR A 186 -3.71 -9.83 6.01
C THR A 186 -2.41 -9.61 5.24
N CYS A 187 -2.10 -8.37 4.82
CA CYS A 187 -0.87 -8.08 4.09
C CYS A 187 0.38 -8.41 4.93
N VAL A 188 1.33 -9.12 4.32
CA VAL A 188 2.62 -9.48 4.91
C VAL A 188 3.80 -8.79 4.24
N ALA A 189 3.61 -8.30 3.01
CA ALA A 189 4.63 -7.54 2.30
C ALA A 189 4.03 -6.60 1.27
N THR A 190 4.66 -5.45 1.11
CA THR A 190 4.38 -4.53 0.00
C THR A 190 5.68 -4.13 -0.65
N VAL A 191 5.72 -4.29 -1.96
CA VAL A 191 6.85 -3.92 -2.81
C VAL A 191 6.42 -2.75 -3.67
N ALA A 192 7.24 -1.70 -3.69
CA ALA A 192 7.03 -0.53 -4.54
C ALA A 192 8.38 -0.02 -5.05
N GLU A 193 8.44 0.26 -6.36
CA GLU A 193 9.70 0.57 -7.06
C GLU A 193 10.77 -0.49 -6.77
N GLY A 194 10.36 -1.76 -6.71
CA GLY A 194 11.20 -2.93 -6.42
C GLY A 194 11.84 -2.99 -5.04
N ARG A 195 11.47 -2.07 -4.14
CA ARG A 195 11.89 -2.07 -2.74
C ARG A 195 10.81 -2.72 -1.88
N LEU A 196 11.22 -3.54 -0.92
CA LEU A 196 10.33 -4.05 0.12
C LEU A 196 10.06 -2.92 1.13
N VAL A 197 8.95 -2.22 0.95
CA VAL A 197 8.60 -0.99 1.70
C VAL A 197 7.75 -1.25 2.92
N TYR A 198 7.07 -2.41 2.94
CA TYR A 198 6.46 -2.97 4.13
C TYR A 198 6.76 -4.46 4.20
N ARG A 199 7.01 -4.93 5.42
CA ARG A 199 7.11 -6.36 5.75
C ARG A 199 6.57 -6.56 7.16
N ARG A 200 5.57 -7.43 7.30
CA ARG A 200 5.11 -7.88 8.61
C ARG A 200 6.21 -8.72 9.27
N ARG A 201 6.49 -8.42 10.54
CA ARG A 201 7.48 -9.16 11.33
C ARG A 201 6.90 -10.47 11.83
#